data_AF-A0A849G283-F1
#
_entry.id   AF-A0A849G283-F1
#
_cell.length_a   1.000
_cell.length_b   1.000
_cell.length_c   1.000
_cell.angle_alpha   90.00
_cell.angle_beta   90.00
_cell.angle_gamma   90.00
#
_symmetry.space_group_name_H-M   'P 1'
#
loop_
_entity.id
_entity.type
_entity.pdbx_description
1 polymer ?
#
loop_
_entity_poly.entity_id
_entity_poly.type
_entity_poly.pdbx_seq_one_letter_code
_entity_poly.pdbx_strand_id
1 'polypeptide(L)'
;GHNGLRSIHAHLGADYARVRIGIGHPGHKDAVPTYVLKDFPKADHDWLDDLLRGISDGAADLAKGDTGRFQNAVALRLNPPRSSQSRAEPNPKPEPEPEPEPEDTRSPLQKLVDRFR
;
A
#
# COMPACT_ATOMS: atom_id res chain seq x y z
N GLY A 1 -7.03 -22.81 10.98
CA GLY A 1 -8.01 -21.83 11.50
C GLY A 1 -7.61 -21.42 12.91
N HIS A 2 -8.18 -20.34 13.46
CA HIS A 2 -7.80 -19.83 14.79
C HIS A 2 -8.39 -20.71 15.90
N ASN A 3 -7.54 -21.35 16.71
CA ASN A 3 -7.99 -22.28 17.76
C ASN A 3 -8.89 -21.60 18.80
N GLY A 4 -8.59 -20.35 19.18
CA GLY A 4 -9.44 -19.59 20.10
C GLY A 4 -10.84 -19.30 19.55
N LEU A 5 -10.97 -19.01 18.24
CA LEU A 5 -12.29 -18.74 17.65
C LEU A 5 -13.11 -20.02 17.56
N ARG A 6 -12.47 -21.17 17.31
CA ARG A 6 -13.13 -22.48 17.36
C ARG A 6 -13.76 -22.73 18.74
N SER A 7 -13.04 -22.39 19.81
CA SER A 7 -13.54 -22.54 21.18
C SER A 7 -14.72 -21.59 21.44
N ILE A 8 -14.61 -20.31 21.07
CA ILE A 8 -15.69 -19.33 21.24
C ILE A 8 -16.95 -19.74 20.47
N HIS A 9 -16.79 -20.17 19.21
CA HIS A 9 -17.90 -20.63 18.37
C HIS A 9 -18.68 -21.78 18.99
N ALA A 10 -17.98 -22.71 19.64
CA ALA A 10 -18.60 -23.86 20.28
C ALA A 10 -19.52 -23.48 21.45
N HIS A 11 -19.33 -22.30 22.06
CA HIS A 11 -20.09 -21.87 23.24
C HIS A 11 -21.09 -20.74 22.96
N LEU A 12 -20.74 -19.80 22.07
CA LEU A 12 -21.54 -18.59 21.82
C LEU A 12 -22.15 -18.56 20.40
N GLY A 13 -21.81 -19.52 19.54
CA GLY A 13 -22.14 -19.45 18.11
C GLY A 13 -21.19 -18.54 17.33
N ALA A 14 -21.47 -18.33 16.05
CA ALA A 14 -20.61 -17.58 15.13
C ALA A 14 -21.01 -16.09 14.98
N ASP A 15 -22.14 -15.69 15.59
CA ASP A 15 -22.83 -14.42 15.38
C ASP A 15 -22.27 -13.30 16.27
N TYR A 16 -21.01 -12.96 16.03
CA TYR A 16 -20.34 -11.83 16.67
C TYR A 16 -19.35 -11.19 15.71
N ALA A 17 -19.18 -9.87 15.87
CA ALA A 17 -18.21 -9.10 15.11
C ALA A 17 -16.77 -9.44 15.54
N ARG A 18 -15.85 -9.40 14.58
CA ARG A 18 -14.44 -9.77 14.78
C ARG A 18 -13.55 -8.70 14.19
N VAL A 19 -12.66 -8.14 15.01
CA VAL A 19 -11.53 -7.34 14.53
C VAL A 19 -10.41 -8.32 14.19
N ARG A 20 -10.00 -8.36 12.92
CA ARG A 20 -8.98 -9.29 12.44
C ARG A 20 -7.66 -8.57 12.26
N ILE A 21 -6.68 -8.91 13.09
CA ILE A 21 -5.31 -8.38 12.99
C ILE A 21 -4.47 -9.35 12.14
N GLY A 22 -3.96 -8.87 11.01
CA GLY A 22 -3.10 -9.66 10.14
C GLY A 22 -1.69 -9.71 10.69
N ILE A 23 -1.24 -10.90 11.13
CA ILE A 23 0.13 -11.11 11.64
C ILE A 23 1.06 -11.77 10.61
N GLY A 24 0.57 -12.05 9.39
CA GLY A 24 1.28 -12.82 8.37
C GLY A 24 1.07 -14.34 8.45
N HIS A 25 1.80 -15.10 7.64
CA HIS A 25 1.76 -16.56 7.61
C HIS A 25 3.14 -17.13 7.24
N PRO A 26 3.64 -18.18 7.91
CA PRO A 26 5.00 -18.72 7.69
C PRO A 26 5.14 -19.57 6.40
N GLY A 27 4.23 -19.43 5.44
CA GLY A 27 4.13 -20.29 4.25
C GLY A 27 3.64 -21.73 4.53
N HIS A 28 4.30 -22.46 5.41
CA HIS A 28 4.01 -23.88 5.69
C HIS A 28 3.14 -24.07 6.93
N LYS A 29 2.19 -25.02 6.87
CA LYS A 29 1.25 -25.29 7.97
C LYS A 29 1.94 -25.77 9.24
N ASP A 30 3.00 -26.56 9.11
CA ASP A 30 3.71 -27.15 10.25
C ASP A 30 4.51 -26.12 11.04
N ALA A 31 4.84 -24.98 10.42
CA ALA A 31 5.52 -23.87 11.08
C ALA A 31 4.56 -22.93 11.84
N VAL A 32 3.24 -23.07 11.65
CA VAL A 32 2.22 -22.19 12.25
C VAL A 32 2.27 -22.16 13.78
N PRO A 33 2.35 -23.30 14.51
CA PRO A 33 2.37 -23.27 15.97
C PRO A 33 3.53 -22.45 16.52
N THR A 34 4.72 -22.62 15.96
CA THR A 34 5.91 -21.87 16.36
C THR A 34 5.83 -20.40 15.94
N TYR A 35 5.25 -20.11 14.78
CA TYR A 35 5.12 -18.74 14.28
C TYR A 35 4.21 -17.88 15.17
N VAL A 36 3.05 -18.39 15.57
CA VAL A 36 2.08 -17.62 16.38
C VAL A 36 2.48 -17.45 17.85
N LEU A 37 3.48 -18.21 18.31
CA LEU A 37 4.01 -18.15 19.68
C LEU A 37 5.28 -17.30 19.79
N LYS A 38 5.81 -16.81 18.67
CA LYS A 38 7.00 -15.94 18.64
C LYS A 38 6.62 -14.48 18.82
N ASP A 39 7.54 -13.72 19.37
CA ASP A 39 7.47 -12.26 19.38
C ASP A 39 7.59 -11.69 17.96
N PHE A 40 7.02 -10.51 17.77
CA PHE A 40 7.19 -9.77 16.52
C PHE A 40 8.64 -9.35 16.30
N PRO A 41 9.19 -9.52 15.08
CA PRO A 41 10.51 -9.01 14.75
C PRO A 41 10.52 -7.49 14.81
N LYS A 42 11.69 -6.88 15.08
CA LYS A 42 11.83 -5.42 15.21
C LYS A 42 11.34 -4.64 13.98
N ALA A 43 11.47 -5.22 12.79
CA ALA A 43 10.98 -4.61 11.55
C ALA A 43 9.46 -4.40 11.53
N ASP A 44 8.71 -5.13 12.36
CA ASP A 44 7.27 -5.01 12.44
C ASP A 44 6.80 -4.01 13.50
N HIS A 45 7.69 -3.52 14.37
CA HIS A 45 7.30 -2.73 15.54
C HIS A 45 6.66 -1.40 15.15
N ASP A 46 7.18 -0.73 14.12
CA ASP A 46 6.68 0.58 13.70
C ASP A 46 5.23 0.50 13.21
N TRP A 47 4.94 -0.39 12.26
CA TRP A 47 3.57 -0.54 11.74
C TRP A 47 2.62 -1.14 12.78
N LEU A 48 3.13 -1.99 13.69
CA LEU A 48 2.35 -2.57 14.77
C LEU A 48 1.95 -1.52 15.80
N ASP A 49 2.85 -0.60 16.17
CA ASP A 49 2.53 0.51 17.09
C ASP A 49 1.43 1.40 16.48
N ASP A 50 1.56 1.75 15.20
CA ASP A 50 0.55 2.53 14.48
C ASP A 50 -0.80 1.81 14.40
N LEU A 51 -0.80 0.49 14.15
CA LEU A 51 -2.01 -0.34 14.20
C LEU A 51 -2.68 -0.26 15.57
N LEU A 52 -1.92 -0.50 16.64
CA LEU A 52 -2.43 -0.55 18.01
C LEU A 52 -2.97 0.81 18.46
N ARG A 53 -2.31 1.90 18.07
CA ARG A 53 -2.80 3.27 18.29
C ARG A 53 -4.10 3.53 17.53
N GLY A 54 -4.18 3.15 16.25
CA GLY A 54 -5.40 3.29 15.46
C GLY A 54 -6.60 2.52 16.06
N ILE A 55 -6.35 1.32 16.59
CA ILE A 55 -7.37 0.54 17.31
C ILE A 55 -7.79 1.26 18.59
N SER A 56 -6.83 1.80 19.35
CA SER A 56 -7.09 2.53 20.59
C SER A 56 -7.91 3.80 20.35
N ASP A 57 -7.55 4.58 19.32
CA ASP A 57 -8.25 5.80 18.91
C ASP A 57 -9.69 5.49 18.47
N GLY A 58 -9.90 4.41 17.71
CA GLY A 58 -11.22 4.00 17.22
C GLY A 58 -12.08 3.21 18.21
N ALA A 59 -11.54 2.78 19.35
CA ALA A 59 -12.22 1.85 20.27
C ALA A 59 -13.57 2.37 20.78
N ALA A 60 -13.66 3.67 21.06
CA ALA A 60 -14.89 4.30 21.52
C ALA A 60 -15.99 4.29 20.45
N ASP A 61 -15.63 4.45 19.18
CA ASP A 61 -16.58 4.40 18.07
C ASP A 61 -17.03 2.96 17.78
N LEU A 62 -16.12 1.99 17.88
CA LEU A 62 -16.47 0.57 17.82
C LEU A 62 -17.48 0.18 18.91
N ALA A 63 -17.29 0.65 20.14
CA ALA A 63 -18.20 0.39 21.25
C ALA A 63 -19.60 0.99 21.04
N LYS A 64 -19.70 2.08 20.26
CA LYS A 64 -20.98 2.70 19.86
C LYS A 64 -21.62 2.01 18.64
N GLY A 65 -20.96 1.03 18.05
CA GLY A 65 -21.39 0.36 16.82
C GLY A 65 -21.02 1.09 15.52
N ASP A 66 -20.27 2.20 15.58
CA ASP A 66 -19.80 2.91 14.40
C ASP A 66 -18.52 2.24 13.87
N THR A 67 -18.71 1.11 13.17
CA THR A 67 -17.62 0.35 12.57
C THR A 67 -16.89 1.13 11.48
N GLY A 68 -17.57 2.08 10.83
CA GLY A 68 -17.00 2.91 9.77
C GLY A 68 -15.95 3.87 10.32
N ARG A 69 -16.27 4.57 11.41
CA ARG A 69 -15.29 5.42 12.10
C ARG A 69 -14.14 4.63 12.70
N PHE A 70 -14.42 3.48 13.31
CA PHE A 70 -13.37 2.59 13.81
C PHE A 70 -12.39 2.20 12.69
N GLN A 71 -12.89 1.74 11.54
CA GLN A 71 -12.05 1.37 10.40
C GLN A 71 -11.26 2.55 9.87
N ASN A 72 -11.85 3.74 9.79
CA ASN A 72 -11.18 4.95 9.34
C ASN A 72 -10.03 5.36 10.29
N ALA A 73 -10.24 5.31 11.61
CA ALA A 73 -9.21 5.61 12.60
C ALA A 73 -7.97 4.70 12.45
N VAL A 74 -8.20 3.40 12.23
CA VAL A 74 -7.12 2.44 11.96
C VAL A 74 -6.44 2.73 10.61
N ALA A 75 -7.21 2.97 9.56
CA ALA A 75 -6.68 3.19 8.21
C ALA A 75 -5.82 4.46 8.10
N LEU A 76 -6.21 5.55 8.77
CA LEU A 76 -5.47 6.82 8.75
C LEU A 76 -4.07 6.71 9.36
N ARG A 77 -3.88 5.79 10.32
CA ARG A 77 -2.56 5.49 10.90
C ARG A 77 -1.70 4.65 9.96
N LEU A 78 -2.27 3.57 9.42
CA LEU A 78 -1.53 2.59 8.61
C LEU A 78 -1.21 3.07 7.20
N ASN A 79 -2.09 3.89 6.62
CA ASN A 79 -1.93 4.40 5.27
C ASN A 79 -2.28 5.89 5.26
N PRO A 80 -1.41 6.73 5.86
CA PRO A 80 -1.69 8.15 5.98
C PRO A 80 -1.87 8.75 4.58
N PRO A 81 -2.91 9.58 4.38
CA PRO A 81 -3.11 10.22 3.09
C PRO A 81 -1.86 11.03 2.76
N ARG A 82 -1.24 10.75 1.61
CA ARG A 82 -0.13 11.56 1.11
C ARG A 82 -0.64 12.99 1.00
N SER A 83 0.02 13.93 1.69
CA SER A 83 -0.31 15.34 1.51
C SER A 83 -0.17 15.67 0.02
N SER A 84 -1.24 16.18 -0.60
CA SER A 84 -1.19 16.71 -1.95
C SER A 84 -0.36 18.00 -2.06
N GLN A 85 0.21 18.46 -0.94
CA GLN A 85 1.17 19.55 -0.90
C GLN A 85 2.57 18.93 -0.89
N SER A 86 3.31 19.17 -1.99
CA SER A 86 4.65 18.66 -2.34
C SER A 86 4.75 17.34 -3.11
N ARG A 87 3.94 17.17 -4.16
CA ARG A 87 4.56 16.73 -5.43
C ARG A 87 4.83 17.98 -6.24
N ALA A 88 5.99 18.61 -6.01
CA ALA A 88 6.59 19.34 -7.09
C ALA A 88 6.67 18.33 -8.24
N GLU A 89 5.95 18.60 -9.33
CA GLU A 89 6.22 17.90 -10.57
C GLU A 89 7.73 17.97 -10.79
N PRO A 90 8.42 16.84 -11.09
CA PRO A 90 9.81 16.94 -11.47
C PRO A 90 9.85 17.92 -12.62
N ASN A 91 10.51 19.06 -12.39
CA ASN A 91 10.72 20.09 -13.39
C ASN A 91 11.12 19.35 -14.68
N PRO A 92 10.39 19.50 -15.81
CA PRO A 92 10.82 18.86 -17.04
C PRO A 92 12.29 19.27 -17.23
N LYS A 93 13.16 18.26 -17.38
CA LYS A 93 14.56 18.52 -17.77
C LYS A 93 14.49 19.57 -18.88
N PRO A 94 15.30 20.63 -18.85
CA PRO A 94 15.41 21.51 -20.00
C PRO A 94 15.66 20.60 -21.20
N GLU A 95 14.72 20.63 -22.14
CA GLU A 95 14.86 19.99 -23.44
C GLU A 95 16.21 20.48 -23.96
N PRO A 96 17.13 19.58 -24.38
CA PRO A 96 18.36 20.04 -25.02
C PRO A 96 17.93 20.94 -26.18
N GLU A 97 18.50 22.16 -26.24
CA GLU A 97 18.30 23.04 -27.38
C GLU A 97 18.47 22.22 -28.67
N PRO A 98 17.57 22.34 -29.65
CA PRO A 98 17.71 21.60 -30.89
C PRO A 98 19.07 21.96 -31.48
N GLU A 99 19.94 20.95 -31.64
CA GLU A 99 21.15 21.07 -32.44
C GLU A 99 20.72 21.60 -33.83
N PRO A 100 21.42 22.60 -34.39
CA PRO A 100 21.09 23.08 -35.72
C PRO A 100 21.19 21.92 -36.70
N GLU A 101 20.07 21.58 -37.37
CA GLU A 101 20.09 20.56 -38.40
C GLU A 101 21.15 20.92 -39.45
N PRO A 102 21.98 19.97 -39.90
CA PRO A 102 22.93 20.24 -40.97
C PRO A 102 22.16 20.65 -42.22
N GLU A 103 22.47 21.82 -42.77
CA GLU A 103 21.85 22.30 -44.00
C GLU A 103 21.99 21.24 -45.12
N ASP A 104 20.86 20.83 -45.68
CA ASP A 104 20.83 19.83 -46.75
C ASP A 104 21.31 20.44 -48.07
N THR A 105 22.62 20.32 -48.29
CA THR A 105 23.38 20.81 -49.46
C THR A 105 23.07 20.10 -50.79
N ARG A 106 22.11 19.15 -50.83
CA ARG A 106 21.76 18.43 -52.06
C ARG A 106 21.01 19.32 -53.05
N SER A 107 21.37 19.20 -54.33
CA SER A 107 20.73 19.95 -55.43
C SER A 107 19.25 19.56 -55.62
N PRO A 108 18.40 20.45 -56.16
CA PRO A 108 16.98 20.17 -56.36
C PRO A 108 16.69 18.92 -57.20
N LEU A 109 17.59 18.56 -58.13
CA LEU A 109 17.46 17.36 -58.96
C LEU A 109 17.71 16.07 -58.16
N GLN A 110 18.64 16.07 -57.21
CA GLN A 110 18.89 14.91 -56.34
C GLN A 110 17.71 14.64 -55.40
N LYS A 111 17.04 15.68 -54.91
CA LYS A 111 15.85 15.54 -54.05
C LYS A 111 14.63 14.98 -54.82
N LEU A 112 14.55 15.24 -56.12
CA LEU A 112 13.47 14.73 -56.97
C LEU A 112 13.65 13.23 -57.26
N VAL A 113 14.87 12.78 -57.54
CA VAL A 113 15.16 11.38 -57.87
C VAL A 113 14.93 10.45 -56.66
N ASP A 114 15.26 10.89 -55.45
CA ASP A 114 15.02 10.12 -54.21
C ASP A 114 13.53 9.98 -53.87
N ARG A 115 12.67 10.89 -54.36
CA ARG A 115 11.22 10.85 -54.09
C ARG A 115 10.46 9.84 -54.96
N PHE A 116 11.05 9.42 -56.09
CA PHE A 116 10.40 8.52 -57.05
C PHE A 116 11.08 7.15 -57.17
N ARG A 117 11.87 6.76 -56.17
CA ARG A 117 12.36 5.39 -55.98
C ARG A 117 11.63 4.68 -54.85
#